data_AF-A0A0S8EP29-F1
#
_entry.id   AF-A0A0S8EP29-F1
#
_cell.length_a   1.000
_cell.length_b   1.000
_cell.length_c   1.000
_cell.angle_alpha   90.00
_cell.angle_beta   90.00
_cell.angle_gamma   90.00
#
_symmetry.space_group_name_H-M   'P 1'
#
loop_
_entity.id
_entity.type
_entity.pdbx_description
1 polymer ?
#
loop_
_entity_poly.entity_id
_entity_poly.type
_entity_poly.pdbx_seq_one_letter_code
_entity_poly.pdbx_strand_id
1 'polypeptide(L)'
;MGCREHDDVMENRLTRAIYDHSPVALQHLYTTAFGYWKRWRRYGATYRRYREFFERSFRWSRAEIEAYRDQKVAEVVRYAYEHVPFYRRRMETAGLVPDDVRSVADLPKLALLEKEDLR
;
A
#
# COMPACT_ATOMS: atom_id res chain seq x y z
N MET A 1 7.86 7.92 -16.83
CA MET A 1 8.73 8.35 -15.71
C MET A 1 9.26 7.08 -15.05
N GLY A 2 10.37 6.55 -15.57
CA GLY A 2 10.84 5.20 -15.28
C GLY A 2 11.60 5.16 -13.96
N CYS A 3 11.18 4.27 -13.06
CA CYS A 3 11.92 3.94 -11.85
C CYS A 3 13.31 3.43 -12.23
N ARG A 4 14.34 4.14 -11.74
CA ARG A 4 15.70 3.65 -11.65
C ARG A 4 15.75 2.59 -10.54
N GLU A 5 15.36 1.37 -10.87
CA GLU A 5 15.79 0.15 -10.17
C GLU A 5 16.48 -0.72 -11.22
N HIS A 6 17.56 -0.18 -11.78
CA HIS A 6 18.41 -0.87 -12.74
C HIS A 6 19.37 -1.76 -11.94
N ASP A 7 19.10 -3.07 -11.96
CA ASP A 7 20.10 -4.13 -11.94
C ASP A 7 21.24 -4.09 -10.90
N ASP A 8 20.91 -4.20 -9.60
CA ASP A 8 21.90 -4.49 -8.53
C ASP A 8 22.70 -5.81 -8.76
N VAL A 9 22.25 -6.69 -9.66
CA VAL A 9 22.91 -7.98 -9.94
C VAL A 9 24.00 -7.87 -11.02
N MET A 10 23.98 -6.83 -11.87
CA MET A 10 24.89 -6.67 -13.02
C MET A 10 25.86 -5.49 -12.89
N GLU A 11 26.04 -4.95 -11.69
CA GLU A 11 26.98 -3.84 -11.44
C GLU A 11 28.46 -4.28 -11.42
N ASN A 12 28.74 -5.55 -11.18
CA ASN A 12 30.12 -6.06 -11.15
C ASN A 12 30.64 -6.36 -12.57
N ARG A 13 31.81 -5.79 -12.93
CA ARG A 13 32.51 -6.02 -14.21
C ARG A 13 32.75 -7.50 -14.52
N LEU A 14 33.01 -8.31 -13.49
CA LEU A 14 33.22 -9.75 -13.65
C LEU A 14 31.93 -10.47 -14.06
N THR A 15 30.80 -10.17 -13.40
CA THR A 15 29.51 -10.78 -13.70
C THR A 15 29.05 -10.44 -15.13
N ARG A 16 29.31 -9.19 -15.57
CA ARG A 16 29.01 -8.75 -16.93
C ARG A 16 29.86 -9.48 -17.97
N ALA A 17 31.17 -9.60 -17.75
CA ALA A 17 32.07 -10.33 -18.64
C ALA A 17 31.70 -11.81 -18.74
N ILE A 18 31.34 -12.46 -17.63
CA ILE A 18 30.89 -13.85 -17.61
C ILE A 18 29.57 -14.02 -18.38
N TYR A 19 28.62 -13.08 -18.25
CA TYR A 19 27.37 -13.10 -18.98
C TYR A 19 27.58 -12.90 -20.49
N ASP A 20 28.34 -11.88 -20.88
CA ASP A 20 28.60 -11.51 -22.28
C ASP A 20 29.39 -12.58 -23.04
N HIS A 21 30.24 -13.34 -22.34
CA HIS A 21 30.99 -14.46 -22.91
C HIS A 21 30.34 -15.83 -22.69
N SER A 22 29.21 -15.89 -21.98
CA SER A 22 28.48 -17.14 -21.83
C SER A 22 27.72 -17.49 -23.11
N PRO A 23 27.72 -18.77 -23.53
CA PRO A 23 26.86 -19.25 -24.62
C PRO A 23 25.40 -18.80 -24.45
N VAL A 24 24.72 -18.51 -25.57
CA VAL A 24 23.34 -18.01 -25.60
C VAL A 24 22.37 -18.86 -24.76
N ALA A 25 22.56 -20.19 -24.69
CA ALA A 25 21.78 -21.09 -23.85
C ALA A 25 21.89 -20.79 -22.34
N LEU A 26 23.08 -20.40 -21.86
CA LEU A 26 23.32 -20.03 -20.47
C LEU A 26 22.77 -18.64 -20.14
N GLN A 27 22.84 -17.69 -21.08
CA GLN A 27 22.16 -16.41 -20.96
C GLN A 27 20.63 -16.60 -20.82
N HIS A 28 20.04 -17.47 -21.64
CA HIS A 28 18.61 -17.82 -21.52
C HIS A 28 18.27 -18.47 -20.18
N LEU A 29 19.09 -19.42 -19.70
CA LEU A 29 18.88 -20.04 -18.39
C LEU A 29 18.94 -19.01 -17.26
N TYR A 30 19.91 -18.10 -17.31
CA TYR A 30 20.05 -17.02 -16.33
C TYR A 30 18.84 -16.08 -16.33
N THR A 31 18.41 -15.62 -17.50
CA THR A 31 17.24 -14.72 -17.61
C THR A 31 15.94 -15.39 -17.13
N THR A 32 15.74 -16.69 -17.43
CA THR A 32 14.61 -17.46 -16.90
C THR A 32 14.69 -17.63 -15.38
N ALA A 33 15.84 -18.03 -14.85
CA ALA A 33 16.04 -18.22 -13.41
C ALA A 33 15.87 -16.91 -12.63
N PHE A 34 16.44 -15.82 -13.13
CA PHE A 34 16.30 -14.49 -12.58
C PHE A 34 14.85 -13.99 -12.67
N GLY A 35 14.16 -14.26 -13.78
CA GLY A 35 12.74 -13.99 -13.93
C GLY A 35 11.88 -14.74 -12.89
N TYR A 36 12.18 -16.02 -12.66
CA TYR A 36 11.52 -16.84 -11.65
C TYR A 36 11.78 -16.31 -10.23
N TRP A 37 13.03 -15.97 -9.91
CA TRP A 37 13.40 -15.38 -8.62
C TRP A 37 12.69 -14.04 -8.37
N LYS A 38 12.66 -13.14 -9.37
CA LYS A 38 11.90 -11.88 -9.28
C LYS A 38 10.41 -12.14 -9.09
N ARG A 39 9.82 -13.10 -9.83
CA ARG A 39 8.41 -13.48 -9.67
C ARG A 39 8.13 -13.96 -8.25
N TRP A 40 9.01 -14.78 -7.69
CA TRP A 40 8.86 -15.29 -6.33
C TRP A 40 8.96 -14.19 -5.27
N ARG A 41 9.94 -13.27 -5.38
CA ARG A 41 10.07 -12.14 -4.44
C ARG A 41 8.92 -11.12 -4.55
N ARG A 42 8.37 -10.93 -5.76
CA ARG A 42 7.33 -9.92 -6.02
C ARG A 42 5.91 -10.41 -5.71
N TYR A 43 5.59 -11.68 -6.00
CA TYR A 43 4.22 -12.19 -5.95
C TYR A 43 3.97 -13.14 -4.78
N GLY A 44 4.23 -12.65 -3.56
CA GLY A 44 3.99 -13.35 -2.30
C GLY A 44 2.51 -13.39 -1.87
N ALA A 45 2.25 -13.83 -0.64
CA ALA A 45 0.90 -13.95 -0.07
C ALA A 45 0.16 -12.60 -0.02
N THR A 46 0.87 -11.52 0.33
CA THR A 46 0.34 -10.16 0.36
C THR A 46 -0.19 -9.72 -1.01
N TYR A 47 0.59 -9.96 -2.08
CA TYR A 47 0.16 -9.67 -3.44
C TYR A 47 -1.12 -10.42 -3.81
N ARG A 48 -1.17 -11.73 -3.52
CA ARG A 48 -2.36 -12.55 -3.82
C ARG A 48 -3.60 -12.02 -3.10
N ARG A 49 -3.49 -11.69 -1.81
CA ARG A 49 -4.57 -11.11 -1.01
C ARG A 49 -5.10 -9.81 -1.61
N TYR A 50 -4.22 -8.87 -1.95
CA TYR A 50 -4.64 -7.59 -2.53
C TYR A 50 -5.22 -7.78 -3.94
N ARG A 51 -4.63 -8.65 -4.75
CA ARG A 51 -5.14 -8.98 -6.08
C ARG A 51 -6.57 -9.52 -6.01
N GLU A 52 -6.81 -10.51 -5.14
CA GLU A 52 -8.15 -11.08 -4.92
C GLU A 52 -9.14 -10.02 -4.41
N PHE A 53 -8.71 -9.16 -3.48
CA PHE A 53 -9.54 -8.04 -3.01
C PHE A 53 -9.95 -7.12 -4.17
N PHE A 54 -8.99 -6.69 -5.01
CA PHE A 54 -9.28 -5.80 -6.15
C PHE A 54 -10.15 -6.46 -7.22
N GLU A 55 -9.89 -7.73 -7.55
CA GLU A 55 -10.71 -8.48 -8.50
C GLU A 55 -12.16 -8.60 -8.03
N ARG A 56 -12.37 -8.80 -6.73
CA ARG A 56 -13.71 -8.83 -6.12
C ARG A 56 -14.35 -7.44 -6.08
N SER A 57 -13.60 -6.43 -5.66
CA SER A 57 -14.14 -5.08 -5.48
C SER A 57 -14.48 -4.39 -6.80
N PHE A 58 -13.86 -4.79 -7.91
CA PHE A 58 -14.14 -4.25 -9.23
C PHE A 58 -15.61 -4.39 -9.66
N ARG A 59 -16.32 -5.39 -9.13
CA ARG A 59 -17.73 -5.66 -9.46
C ARG A 59 -18.71 -5.20 -8.39
N TRP A 60 -18.26 -4.47 -7.38
CA TRP A 60 -19.14 -3.97 -6.33
C TRP A 60 -20.14 -2.95 -6.89
N SER A 61 -21.36 -3.06 -6.39
CA SER A 61 -22.39 -2.03 -6.52
C SER A 61 -21.98 -0.76 -5.74
N ARG A 62 -22.66 0.34 -6.04
CA ARG A 62 -22.48 1.60 -5.33
C ARG A 62 -22.68 1.46 -3.82
N ALA A 63 -23.71 0.73 -3.39
CA ALA A 63 -24.02 0.52 -1.98
C ALA A 63 -22.91 -0.26 -1.27
N GLU A 64 -22.32 -1.28 -1.92
CA GLU A 64 -21.19 -2.04 -1.36
C GLU A 64 -19.94 -1.16 -1.23
N ILE A 65 -19.64 -0.32 -2.22
CA ILE A 65 -18.54 0.64 -2.16
C ILE A 65 -18.74 1.64 -1.01
N GLU A 66 -19.95 2.16 -0.86
CA GLU A 66 -20.30 3.13 0.18
C GLU A 66 -20.19 2.49 1.58
N ALA A 67 -20.73 1.29 1.77
CA ALA A 67 -20.61 0.54 3.02
C ALA A 67 -19.15 0.24 3.38
N TYR A 68 -18.34 -0.21 2.41
CA TYR A 68 -16.92 -0.46 2.63
C TYR A 68 -16.15 0.82 3.00
N ARG A 69 -16.44 1.92 2.31
CA ARG A 69 -15.83 3.23 2.58
C ARG A 69 -16.17 3.72 3.99
N ASP A 70 -17.43 3.64 4.40
CA ASP A 70 -17.88 4.09 5.70
C ASP A 70 -17.30 3.24 6.83
N GLN A 71 -17.22 1.91 6.64
CA GLN A 71 -16.49 1.02 7.53
C GLN A 71 -15.02 1.45 7.69
N LYS A 72 -14.33 1.74 6.58
CA LYS A 72 -12.91 2.15 6.62
C LYS A 72 -12.71 3.50 7.30
N VAL A 73 -13.62 4.45 7.12
CA VAL A 73 -13.60 5.72 7.85
C VAL A 73 -13.66 5.48 9.36
N ALA A 74 -14.64 4.68 9.82
CA ALA A 74 -14.78 4.38 11.25
C ALA A 74 -13.54 3.67 11.83
N GLU A 75 -12.94 2.74 11.08
CA GLU A 75 -11.69 2.06 11.48
C GLU A 75 -10.53 3.06 11.62
N VAL A 76 -10.33 3.95 10.65
CA VAL A 76 -9.23 4.93 10.67
C VAL A 76 -9.40 5.94 11.81
N VAL A 77 -10.62 6.44 12.02
CA VAL A 77 -10.90 7.41 13.10
C VAL A 77 -10.66 6.78 14.47
N ARG A 78 -11.13 5.55 14.68
CA ARG A 78 -10.89 4.80 15.91
C ARG A 78 -9.41 4.58 16.15
N TYR A 79 -8.69 4.13 15.13
CA TYR A 79 -7.24 3.93 15.20
C TYR A 79 -6.50 5.23 15.55
N ALA A 80 -6.87 6.36 14.92
CA ALA A 80 -6.27 7.66 15.22
C ALA A 80 -6.53 8.09 16.67
N TYR A 81 -7.75 7.93 17.19
CA TYR A 81 -8.11 8.23 18.58
C TYR A 81 -7.35 7.34 19.58
N GLU A 82 -7.21 6.05 19.28
CA GLU A 82 -6.56 5.07 20.16
C GLU A 82 -5.04 5.21 20.18
N HIS A 83 -4.40 5.52 19.05
CA HIS A 83 -2.94 5.46 18.94
C HIS A 83 -2.24 6.82 18.87
N VAL A 84 -2.96 7.91 18.59
CA VAL A 84 -2.35 9.24 18.42
C VAL A 84 -2.92 10.24 19.42
N PRO A 85 -2.15 10.63 20.46
CA PRO A 85 -2.62 11.53 21.52
C PRO A 85 -3.15 12.88 21.02
N PHE A 86 -2.62 13.39 19.92
CA PHE A 86 -3.08 14.64 19.31
C PHE A 86 -4.55 14.54 18.84
N TYR A 87 -4.90 13.50 18.07
CA TYR A 87 -6.27 13.31 17.58
C TYR A 87 -7.24 13.01 18.71
N ARG A 88 -6.80 12.23 19.71
CA ARG A 88 -7.60 11.98 20.91
C ARG A 88 -8.00 13.27 21.61
N ARG A 89 -7.04 14.13 21.96
CA ARG A 89 -7.30 15.41 22.64
C ARG A 89 -8.19 16.32 21.81
N ARG A 90 -8.00 16.36 20.49
CA ARG A 90 -8.80 17.18 19.58
C ARG A 90 -10.26 16.73 19.56
N MET A 91 -10.51 15.42 19.51
CA MET A 91 -11.86 14.86 19.58
C MET A 91 -12.49 15.08 20.96
N GLU A 92 -11.75 14.83 22.05
CA GLU A 92 -12.20 15.08 23.43
C GLU A 92 -12.58 16.55 23.66
N THR A 93 -11.78 17.49 23.13
CA THR A 93 -12.07 18.94 23.22
C THR A 93 -13.35 19.32 22.46
N ALA A 94 -13.62 18.62 21.35
CA ALA A 94 -14.87 18.77 20.59
C ALA A 94 -16.05 17.98 21.20
N GLY A 95 -15.84 17.24 22.30
CA GLY A 95 -16.85 16.39 22.92
C GLY A 95 -17.24 15.17 22.09
N LEU A 96 -16.35 14.70 21.21
CA LEU A 96 -16.59 13.59 20.29
C LEU A 96 -15.89 12.31 20.74
N VAL A 97 -16.55 11.17 20.52
CA VAL A 97 -15.96 9.83 20.61
C VAL A 97 -15.88 9.16 19.24
N PRO A 98 -15.04 8.13 19.04
CA PRO A 98 -14.91 7.47 17.74
C PRO A 98 -16.23 6.96 17.14
N ASP A 99 -17.18 6.54 17.97
CA ASP A 99 -18.47 6.01 17.52
C ASP A 99 -19.44 7.11 17.01
N ASP A 100 -19.10 8.40 17.17
CA ASP A 100 -19.82 9.52 16.58
C ASP A 100 -19.52 9.70 15.08
N VAL A 101 -18.46 9.05 14.57
CA VAL A 101 -18.02 9.11 13.18
C VAL A 101 -18.09 7.72 12.57
N ARG A 102 -19.23 7.40 11.95
CA ARG A 102 -19.51 6.07 11.38
C ARG A 102 -19.51 6.04 9.86
N SER A 103 -19.51 7.21 9.22
CA SER A 103 -19.60 7.34 7.76
C SER A 103 -18.83 8.56 7.27
N VAL A 104 -18.67 8.67 5.94
CA VAL A 104 -18.11 9.88 5.32
C VAL A 104 -18.91 11.14 5.65
N ALA A 105 -20.22 11.03 5.85
CA ALA A 105 -21.08 12.17 6.17
C ALA A 105 -20.78 12.77 7.55
N ASP A 106 -20.12 12.02 8.44
CA ASP A 106 -19.75 12.46 9.78
C ASP A 106 -18.39 13.16 9.83
N LEU A 107 -17.58 13.06 8.77
CA LEU A 107 -16.25 13.69 8.70
C LEU A 107 -16.24 15.20 8.98
N PRO A 108 -17.25 16.01 8.58
CA PRO A 108 -17.29 17.43 8.92
C PRO A 108 -17.32 17.72 10.43
N LYS A 109 -17.67 16.74 11.28
CA LYS A 109 -17.56 16.87 12.75
C LYS A 109 -16.09 16.96 13.20
N LEU A 110 -15.18 16.36 12.43
CA LEU A 110 -13.75 16.42 12.69
C LEU A 110 -13.17 17.68 12.01
N ALA A 111 -12.80 18.68 12.82
CA ALA A 111 -12.21 19.91 12.31
C ALA A 111 -10.95 19.63 11.46
N LEU A 112 -10.85 20.29 10.30
CA LEU A 112 -9.73 20.16 9.37
C LEU A 112 -8.39 20.52 10.04
N LEU A 113 -7.33 19.81 9.65
CA LEU A 113 -5.97 20.09 10.14
C LEU A 113 -5.37 21.28 9.41
N GLU A 114 -4.87 22.23 10.18
CA GLU A 114 -4.10 23.37 9.68
C GLU A 114 -2.62 23.01 9.61
N LYS A 115 -1.82 23.77 8.86
CA LYS A 115 -0.36 23.52 8.78
C LYS A 115 0.33 23.71 10.13
N GLU A 116 -0.22 24.61 10.94
CA GLU A 116 0.24 24.96 12.27
C GLU A 116 0.12 23.78 13.25
N ASP A 117 -0.84 22.87 13.03
CA ASP A 117 -1.03 21.67 13.85
C ASP A 117 0.10 20.62 13.68
N LEU A 118 0.90 20.74 12.63
CA LEU A 118 1.94 19.76 12.23
C LEU A 118 3.37 20.24 12.50
N ARG A 119 3.55 21.42 13.13
CA ARG A 119 4.86 22.02 13.41
C ARG A 119 5.51 21.50 14.68
#